data_AF-A0A094EBY3-F1
#
_entry.id   AF-A0A094EBY3-F1
#
_cell.length_a   1.000
_cell.length_b   1.000
_cell.length_c   1.000
_cell.angle_alpha   90.00
_cell.angle_beta   90.00
_cell.angle_gamma   90.00
#
_symmetry.space_group_name_H-M   'P 1'
#
loop_
_entity.id
_entity.type
_entity.pdbx_description
1 polymer ?
#
loop_
_entity_poly.entity_id
_entity_poly.type
_entity_poly.pdbx_seq_one_letter_code
_entity_poly.pdbx_strand_id
1 'polypeptide(L)'
;MACVNPFLQLDDQSLALQLQLDEINSQLERQSGKWAEDSPPDFALAYIDFEAELKRAIVLVEDLKFAQSIATAVDSDAVAIEESRAEETQSVHDRDFALSLNEDENLPSQCVTDLPEISRLGAESAEWEYVLQATEASTFSIKSCSTVAGPSAHYARRQEAVLQQLPPLKLECVVCGESAHPHTTVRLACSDVYCKPCLKSFFLRVTKDEGLFPPTCHSHPIDISVIKADFSFEELTAYRSAELEFTSRDRVYCADQECAKFIPMPQRTPDCASCEACSAKTCMHCKALAHDGGCPADEARQSLITFADELGWKPCFGCGEMVSRHEGCDHMTCRCSAEFCYSCGVKWKECLCGDWVPELLDRRAQQVVDREAPWPLEPVIRQQRVDRAAAMSAKCVARDIASTSYVANVATCWPAKTADATESRPS
;
A
#
# COMPACT_ATOMS: atom_id res chain seq x y z
N MET A 1 12.30 -16.20 -10.93
CA MET A 1 12.93 -17.50 -10.66
C MET A 1 11.79 -18.47 -10.39
N ALA A 2 11.70 -19.58 -11.12
CA ALA A 2 10.61 -20.54 -10.93
C ALA A 2 10.75 -21.16 -9.53
N CYS A 3 9.72 -21.02 -8.68
CA CYS A 3 9.67 -21.70 -7.39
C CYS A 3 9.70 -23.20 -7.66
N VAL A 4 10.80 -23.86 -7.26
CA VAL A 4 10.92 -25.31 -7.29
C VAL A 4 9.89 -25.85 -6.31
N ASN A 5 9.12 -26.85 -6.73
CA ASN A 5 8.08 -27.43 -5.89
C ASN A 5 8.77 -28.12 -4.69
N PRO A 6 8.55 -27.69 -3.44
CA PRO A 6 9.27 -28.21 -2.27
C PRO A 6 9.13 -29.73 -2.09
N PHE A 7 8.03 -30.30 -2.62
CA PHE A 7 7.79 -31.74 -2.62
C PHE A 7 8.85 -32.52 -3.41
N LEU A 8 9.29 -31.99 -4.55
CA LEU A 8 10.34 -32.61 -5.37
C LEU A 8 11.70 -32.53 -4.67
N GLN A 9 11.93 -31.48 -3.88
CA GLN A 9 13.20 -31.27 -3.18
C GLN A 9 13.41 -32.25 -2.03
N LEU A 10 12.38 -32.57 -1.24
CA LEU A 10 12.49 -33.57 -0.16
C LEU A 10 12.55 -35.01 -0.69
N ASP A 11 11.85 -35.30 -1.80
CA ASP A 11 11.95 -36.61 -2.47
C ASP A 11 13.36 -36.85 -3.03
N ASP A 12 13.94 -35.83 -3.68
CA ASP A 12 15.31 -35.88 -4.19
C ASP A 12 16.34 -36.04 -3.05
N GLN A 13 16.14 -35.35 -1.92
CA GLN A 13 16.99 -35.49 -0.74
C GLN A 13 16.89 -36.87 -0.10
N SER A 14 15.67 -37.42 0.03
CA SER A 14 15.44 -38.77 0.56
C SER A 14 16.16 -39.81 -0.31
N LEU A 15 16.02 -39.71 -1.63
CA LEU A 15 16.70 -40.58 -2.58
C LEU A 15 18.23 -40.45 -2.48
N ALA A 16 18.76 -39.23 -2.41
CA ALA A 16 20.20 -39.00 -2.29
C ALA A 16 20.79 -39.61 -1.01
N LEU A 17 20.10 -39.46 0.13
CA LEU A 17 20.52 -40.05 1.40
C LEU A 17 20.46 -41.58 1.39
N GLN A 18 19.43 -42.16 0.75
CA GLN A 18 19.34 -43.61 0.56
C GLN A 18 20.50 -44.14 -0.29
N LEU A 19 20.85 -43.47 -1.38
CA LEU A 19 21.99 -43.84 -2.23
C LEU A 19 23.32 -43.76 -1.46
N GLN A 20 23.51 -42.75 -0.61
CA GLN A 20 24.69 -42.65 0.26
C GLN A 20 24.73 -43.77 1.29
N LEU A 21 23.59 -44.13 1.89
CA LEU A 21 23.51 -45.23 2.84
C LEU A 21 23.87 -46.56 2.17
N ASP A 22 23.37 -46.80 0.95
CA ASP A 22 23.70 -47.99 0.16
C ASP A 22 25.20 -48.06 -0.19
N GLU A 23 25.82 -46.92 -0.52
CA GLU A 23 27.26 -46.85 -0.77
C GLU A 23 28.07 -47.24 0.48
N ILE A 24 27.71 -46.70 1.65
CA ILE A 24 28.37 -46.99 2.92
C ILE A 24 28.18 -48.45 3.34
N ASN A 25 26.96 -48.99 3.20
CA ASN A 25 26.69 -50.40 3.43
C ASN A 25 27.55 -51.30 2.53
N SER A 26 27.70 -50.94 1.25
CA SER A 26 28.55 -51.66 0.31
C SER A 26 30.04 -51.61 0.71
N GLN A 27 30.52 -50.50 1.30
CA GLN A 27 31.88 -50.42 1.82
C GLN A 27 32.06 -51.28 3.08
N LEU A 28 31.10 -51.27 4.00
CA LEU A 28 31.11 -52.11 5.20
C LEU A 28 31.14 -53.60 4.85
N GLU A 29 30.35 -54.03 3.86
CA GLU A 29 30.34 -55.42 3.38
C GLU A 29 31.69 -55.86 2.79
N ARG A 30 32.36 -54.99 2.03
CA ARG A 30 33.70 -55.23 1.46
C ARG A 30 34.79 -55.30 2.52
N GLN A 31 34.59 -54.65 3.66
CA GLN A 31 35.56 -54.51 4.74
C GLN A 31 35.43 -55.58 5.83
N SER A 32 34.87 -56.76 5.54
CA SER A 32 34.86 -57.90 6.48
C SER A 32 36.25 -58.52 6.70
N GLY A 33 37.18 -57.73 7.25
CA GLY A 33 38.52 -58.16 7.67
C GLY A 33 38.56 -58.56 9.14
N LYS A 34 39.43 -59.51 9.48
CA LYS A 34 39.62 -60.01 10.86
C LYS A 34 40.48 -59.03 11.67
N TRP A 35 39.87 -58.06 12.34
CA TRP A 35 40.50 -57.31 13.43
C TRP A 35 39.99 -57.80 14.79
N ALA A 36 40.78 -57.54 15.84
CA ALA A 36 40.37 -57.83 17.21
C ALA A 36 39.13 -57.00 17.56
N GLU A 37 38.13 -57.65 18.15
CA GLU A 37 36.83 -57.06 18.49
C GLU A 37 36.96 -55.80 19.38
N ASP A 38 37.99 -55.76 20.22
CA ASP A 38 38.26 -54.66 21.16
C ASP A 38 39.04 -53.49 20.56
N SER A 39 39.45 -53.54 19.29
CA SER A 39 40.25 -52.48 18.65
C SER A 39 40.01 -52.39 17.14
N PRO A 40 38.81 -51.93 16.71
CA PRO A 40 38.54 -51.69 15.30
C PRO A 40 39.43 -50.55 14.77
N PRO A 41 39.81 -50.58 13.48
CA PRO A 41 40.52 -49.47 12.84
C PRO A 41 39.67 -48.19 12.80
N ASP A 42 40.31 -47.03 12.85
CA ASP A 42 39.65 -45.71 12.81
C ASP A 42 38.67 -45.56 11.63
N PHE A 43 39.03 -46.09 10.46
CA PHE A 43 38.16 -46.01 9.28
C PHE A 43 36.87 -46.83 9.45
N ALA A 44 36.90 -47.95 10.18
CA ALA A 44 35.73 -48.79 10.41
C ALA A 44 34.76 -48.09 11.38
N LEU A 45 35.28 -47.43 12.41
CA LEU A 45 34.49 -46.58 13.30
C LEU A 45 33.87 -45.41 12.53
N ALA A 46 34.63 -44.75 11.65
CA ALA A 46 34.13 -43.66 10.83
C ALA A 46 32.97 -44.09 9.91
N TYR A 47 33.04 -45.29 9.31
CA TYR A 47 31.94 -45.83 8.50
C TYR A 47 30.69 -46.13 9.34
N ILE A 48 30.84 -46.68 10.54
CA ILE A 48 29.71 -46.96 11.45
C ILE A 48 29.05 -45.65 11.93
N ASP A 49 29.85 -44.66 12.31
CA ASP A 49 29.34 -43.36 12.74
C ASP A 49 28.60 -42.64 11.62
N PHE A 50 29.14 -42.71 10.40
CA PHE A 50 28.53 -42.10 9.23
C PHE A 50 27.26 -42.85 8.79
N GLU A 51 27.23 -44.19 8.86
CA GLU A 51 26.01 -44.97 8.66
C GLU A 51 24.90 -44.55 9.65
N ALA A 52 25.26 -44.38 10.93
CA ALA A 52 24.32 -43.93 11.96
C ALA A 52 23.84 -42.49 11.70
N GLU A 53 24.70 -41.62 11.17
CA GLU A 53 24.34 -40.25 10.78
C GLU A 53 23.37 -40.22 9.59
N LEU A 54 23.66 -40.99 8.54
CA LEU A 54 22.78 -41.12 7.37
C LEU A 54 21.40 -41.66 7.75
N LYS A 55 21.34 -42.68 8.62
CA LYS A 55 20.06 -43.20 9.13
C LYS A 55 19.26 -42.14 9.90
N ARG A 56 19.92 -41.33 10.73
CA ARG A 56 19.24 -40.21 11.43
C ARG A 56 18.74 -39.16 10.44
N ALA A 57 19.53 -38.82 9.43
CA ALA A 57 19.15 -37.87 8.40
C ALA A 57 17.95 -38.36 7.57
N ILE A 58 17.90 -39.66 7.24
CA ILE A 58 16.75 -40.27 6.54
C ILE A 58 15.48 -40.12 7.36
N VAL A 59 15.51 -40.49 8.65
CA VAL A 59 14.35 -40.35 9.55
C VAL A 59 13.88 -38.88 9.62
N LEU A 60 14.81 -37.93 9.71
CA LEU A 60 14.48 -36.51 9.71
C LEU A 60 13.74 -36.09 8.43
N VAL A 61 14.24 -36.49 7.25
CA VAL A 61 13.60 -36.15 5.97
C VAL A 61 12.22 -36.82 5.84
N GLU A 62 12.07 -38.05 6.33
CA GLU A 62 10.77 -38.74 6.38
C GLU A 62 9.77 -38.02 7.29
N ASP A 63 10.20 -37.57 8.47
CA ASP A 63 9.40 -36.78 9.39
C ASP A 63 8.98 -35.43 8.76
N LEU A 64 9.89 -34.77 8.04
CA LEU A 64 9.59 -33.53 7.31
C LEU A 64 8.57 -33.75 6.20
N LYS A 65 8.72 -34.83 5.41
CA LYS A 65 7.74 -35.21 4.38
C LYS A 65 6.37 -35.48 4.99
N PHE A 66 6.33 -36.17 6.12
CA PHE A 66 5.10 -36.41 6.86
C PHE A 66 4.46 -35.11 7.37
N ALA A 67 5.24 -34.22 7.97
CA ALA A 67 4.77 -32.91 8.44
C ALA A 67 4.23 -32.04 7.29
N GLN A 68 4.91 -32.01 6.15
CA GLN A 68 4.46 -31.30 4.96
C GLN A 68 3.17 -31.90 4.39
N SER A 69 3.03 -33.23 4.41
CA SER A 69 1.78 -33.91 4.03
C SER A 69 0.62 -33.49 4.94
N ILE A 70 0.84 -33.41 6.25
CA ILE A 70 -0.17 -32.92 7.20
C ILE A 70 -0.55 -31.47 6.87
N ALA A 71 0.44 -30.59 6.69
CA ALA A 71 0.18 -29.18 6.37
C ALA A 71 -0.63 -29.03 5.08
N THR A 72 -0.31 -29.83 4.06
CA THR A 72 -1.02 -29.84 2.77
C THR A 72 -2.46 -30.32 2.92
N ALA A 73 -2.69 -31.38 3.71
CA ALA A 73 -4.04 -31.88 3.99
C ALA A 73 -4.88 -30.87 4.78
N VAL A 74 -4.28 -30.17 5.75
CA VAL A 74 -4.96 -29.11 6.51
C VAL A 74 -5.36 -27.95 5.60
N ASP A 75 -4.49 -27.55 4.67
CA ASP A 75 -4.80 -26.48 3.71
C ASP A 75 -5.87 -26.90 2.70
N SER A 76 -5.77 -28.11 2.12
CA SER A 76 -6.77 -28.63 1.18
C SER A 76 -8.15 -28.77 1.82
N ASP A 77 -8.17 -29.23 3.06
CA ASP A 77 -9.41 -29.55 3.78
C ASP A 77 -9.92 -28.35 4.58
N ALA A 78 -9.29 -27.18 4.47
CA ALA A 78 -9.58 -26.00 5.27
C ALA A 78 -11.06 -25.57 5.24
N VAL A 79 -11.76 -25.76 4.12
CA VAL A 79 -13.20 -25.46 4.02
C VAL A 79 -14.01 -26.45 4.87
N ALA A 80 -13.76 -27.75 4.72
CA ALA A 80 -14.47 -28.79 5.46
C ALA A 80 -14.18 -28.72 6.97
N ILE A 81 -12.94 -28.34 7.34
CA ILE A 81 -12.56 -28.10 8.74
C ILE A 81 -13.36 -26.94 9.32
N GLU A 82 -13.51 -25.82 8.58
CA GLU A 82 -14.27 -24.67 9.06
C GLU A 82 -15.78 -24.97 9.18
N GLU A 83 -16.35 -25.69 8.20
CA GLU A 83 -17.74 -26.16 8.27
C GLU A 83 -17.96 -27.04 9.50
N SER A 84 -17.08 -28.03 9.73
CA SER A 84 -17.15 -28.91 10.91
C SER A 84 -17.00 -28.14 12.22
N ARG A 85 -16.13 -27.13 12.25
CA ARG A 85 -15.93 -26.26 13.41
C ARG A 85 -17.18 -25.43 13.71
N ALA A 86 -17.86 -24.93 12.69
CA ALA A 86 -19.13 -24.21 12.85
C ALA A 86 -20.22 -25.11 13.42
N GLU A 87 -20.34 -26.35 12.92
CA GLU A 87 -21.29 -27.35 13.44
C GLU A 87 -21.01 -27.74 14.89
N GLU A 88 -19.74 -27.93 15.26
CA GLU A 88 -19.33 -28.20 16.64
C GLU A 88 -19.67 -27.01 17.55
N THR A 89 -19.38 -25.80 17.09
CA THR A 89 -19.72 -24.57 17.82
C THR A 89 -21.22 -24.49 18.06
N GLN A 90 -22.04 -24.74 17.04
CA GLN A 90 -23.49 -24.77 17.19
C GLN A 90 -23.93 -25.85 18.20
N SER A 91 -23.36 -27.05 18.11
CA SER A 91 -23.68 -28.15 19.03
C SER A 91 -23.33 -27.83 20.49
N VAL A 92 -22.24 -27.09 20.72
CA VAL A 92 -21.86 -26.59 22.05
C VAL A 92 -22.90 -25.59 22.57
N HIS A 93 -23.31 -24.63 21.75
CA HIS A 93 -24.35 -23.65 22.12
C HIS A 93 -25.68 -24.33 22.44
N ASP A 94 -26.08 -25.31 21.63
CA ASP A 94 -27.32 -26.06 21.84
C ASP A 94 -27.28 -26.85 23.16
N ARG A 95 -26.12 -27.46 23.48
CA ARG A 95 -25.91 -28.14 24.76
C ARG A 95 -25.98 -27.18 25.94
N ASP A 96 -25.30 -26.04 25.85
CA ASP A 96 -25.25 -25.05 26.92
C ASP A 96 -26.64 -24.44 27.15
N PHE A 97 -27.40 -24.19 26.07
CA PHE A 97 -28.80 -23.78 26.15
C PHE A 97 -29.67 -24.86 26.81
N ALA A 98 -29.53 -26.13 26.43
CA ALA A 98 -30.29 -27.22 27.04
C ALA A 98 -29.98 -27.40 28.54
N LEU A 99 -28.72 -27.22 28.96
CA LEU A 99 -28.33 -27.22 30.36
C LEU A 99 -28.97 -26.05 31.13
N SER A 100 -29.02 -24.86 30.52
CA SER A 100 -29.64 -23.67 31.13
C SER A 100 -31.14 -23.82 31.39
N LEU A 101 -31.83 -24.69 30.65
CA LEU A 101 -33.25 -24.98 30.86
C LEU A 101 -33.50 -25.97 32.02
N ASN A 102 -32.46 -26.65 32.52
CA ASN A 102 -32.58 -27.74 33.48
C ASN A 102 -32.10 -27.41 34.89
N GLU A 103 -31.37 -26.30 35.10
CA GLU A 103 -30.84 -25.92 36.42
C GLU A 103 -31.51 -24.65 36.98
N ASP A 104 -32.31 -24.82 38.05
CA ASP A 104 -32.52 -23.78 39.05
C ASP A 104 -31.18 -23.50 39.74
N GLU A 105 -30.60 -22.34 39.44
CA GLU A 105 -29.48 -21.67 40.10
C GLU A 105 -28.10 -22.39 40.21
N ASN A 106 -27.15 -21.80 39.47
CA ASN A 106 -25.80 -21.43 39.92
C ASN A 106 -24.67 -22.49 39.84
N LEU A 107 -24.18 -22.78 38.63
CA LEU A 107 -22.79 -23.20 38.40
C LEU A 107 -22.19 -22.44 37.20
N PRO A 108 -21.01 -21.80 37.36
CA PRO A 108 -20.33 -21.16 36.23
C PRO A 108 -19.74 -22.24 35.31
N SER A 109 -20.41 -22.48 34.18
CA SER A 109 -19.90 -23.36 33.13
C SER A 109 -18.67 -22.70 32.50
N GLN A 110 -17.48 -23.15 32.90
CA GLN A 110 -16.25 -22.83 32.19
C GLN A 110 -16.13 -23.74 30.96
N CYS A 111 -16.58 -23.26 29.81
CA CYS A 111 -16.06 -23.71 28.52
C CYS A 111 -15.74 -22.47 27.69
N VAL A 112 -14.59 -21.86 27.97
CA VAL A 112 -14.04 -20.78 27.14
C VAL A 112 -13.64 -21.41 25.80
N THR A 113 -14.55 -21.35 24.83
CA THR A 113 -14.29 -21.71 23.43
C THR A 113 -14.08 -20.46 22.60
N ASP A 114 -13.48 -19.41 23.17
CA ASP A 114 -12.92 -18.31 22.38
C ASP A 114 -11.57 -18.78 21.81
N LEU A 115 -11.64 -19.65 20.80
CA LEU A 115 -10.52 -19.80 19.88
C LEU A 115 -10.51 -18.56 18.98
N PRO A 116 -9.43 -17.77 18.95
CA PRO A 116 -9.32 -16.70 17.97
C PRO A 116 -9.48 -17.32 16.58
N GLU A 117 -10.36 -16.74 15.75
CA GLU A 117 -10.46 -17.06 14.33
C GLU A 117 -9.07 -16.86 13.71
N ILE A 118 -8.33 -17.95 13.49
CA ILE A 118 -7.14 -17.94 12.67
C ILE A 118 -7.64 -17.88 11.22
N SER A 119 -8.03 -16.69 10.80
CA SER A 119 -8.29 -16.39 9.40
C SER A 119 -7.04 -16.78 8.60
N ARG A 120 -7.29 -17.52 7.51
CA ARG A 120 -6.31 -18.01 6.54
C ARG A 120 -5.17 -17.01 6.33
N LEU A 121 -4.04 -17.27 6.96
CA LEU A 121 -2.77 -16.70 6.54
C LEU A 121 -2.46 -17.37 5.19
N GLY A 122 -2.64 -16.62 4.10
CA GLY A 122 -1.98 -16.95 2.84
C GLY A 122 -0.47 -16.81 3.05
N ALA A 123 0.13 -17.80 3.71
CA ALA A 123 1.55 -17.87 3.92
C ALA A 123 2.18 -18.18 2.56
N GLU A 124 2.86 -17.20 1.97
CA GLU A 124 3.67 -17.43 0.79
C GLU A 124 4.69 -18.53 1.12
N SER A 125 4.76 -19.55 0.25
CA SER A 125 5.60 -20.75 0.35
C SER A 125 7.08 -20.50 0.72
N ALA A 126 7.58 -19.28 0.53
CA ALA A 126 8.96 -18.89 0.80
C ALA A 126 9.27 -18.64 2.29
N GLU A 127 8.26 -18.44 3.15
CA GLU A 127 8.47 -18.17 4.58
C GLU A 127 8.67 -19.46 5.40
N TRP A 128 8.02 -20.55 4.98
CA TRP A 128 8.18 -21.87 5.60
C TRP A 128 9.52 -22.52 5.29
N GLU A 129 10.12 -22.25 4.13
CA GLU A 129 11.41 -22.81 3.73
C GLU A 129 12.57 -22.34 4.64
N TYR A 130 12.56 -21.05 5.03
CA TYR A 130 13.52 -20.50 6.00
C TYR A 130 13.31 -21.09 7.41
N VAL A 131 12.05 -21.26 7.82
CA VAL A 131 11.68 -21.87 9.10
C VAL A 131 12.16 -23.32 9.17
N LEU A 132 11.96 -24.10 8.11
CA LEU A 132 12.40 -25.49 7.99
C LEU A 132 13.91 -25.61 8.05
N GLN A 133 14.63 -24.78 7.29
CA GLN A 133 16.10 -24.76 7.27
C GLN A 133 16.71 -24.34 8.62
N ALA A 134 16.05 -23.44 9.34
CA ALA A 134 16.45 -23.04 10.69
C ALA A 134 16.18 -24.13 11.75
N THR A 135 15.12 -24.94 11.60
CA THR A 135 14.89 -26.12 12.43
C THR A 135 15.85 -27.26 12.11
N GLU A 136 16.20 -27.50 10.85
CA GLU A 136 17.20 -28.49 10.42
C GLU A 136 18.61 -28.16 10.96
N ALA A 137 18.98 -26.87 10.97
CA ALA A 137 20.25 -26.40 11.52
C ALA A 137 20.31 -26.45 13.06
N SER A 138 19.17 -26.61 13.74
CA SER A 138 19.08 -26.63 15.19
C SER A 138 19.17 -28.06 15.71
N THR A 139 20.37 -28.49 16.09
CA THR A 139 20.60 -29.76 16.81
C THR A 139 20.04 -29.68 18.24
N PHE A 140 18.72 -29.57 18.39
CA PHE A 140 18.09 -29.50 19.70
C PHE A 140 17.71 -30.89 20.17
N SER A 141 18.38 -31.35 21.23
CA SER A 141 17.92 -32.50 22.00
C SER A 141 16.64 -32.08 22.72
N ILE A 142 15.49 -32.54 22.25
CA ILE A 142 14.22 -32.41 22.96
C ILE A 142 14.34 -33.23 24.25
N LYS A 143 14.86 -32.62 25.31
CA LYS A 143 14.77 -33.13 26.67
C LYS A 143 13.36 -32.86 27.19
N SER A 144 12.38 -33.51 26.59
CA SER A 144 11.02 -33.59 27.12
C SER A 144 10.47 -35.01 26.90
N CYS A 145 11.18 -35.99 27.45
CA CYS A 145 10.55 -37.27 27.80
C CYS A 145 10.19 -37.22 29.28
N SER A 146 9.07 -36.57 29.61
CA SER A 146 8.33 -37.01 30.79
C SER A 146 7.35 -38.08 30.31
N THR A 147 7.48 -39.28 30.86
CA THR A 147 6.57 -40.42 30.60
C THR A 147 5.26 -40.31 31.38
N VAL A 148 4.99 -39.14 31.96
CA VAL A 148 3.82 -38.89 32.80
C VAL A 148 2.78 -38.19 31.94
N ALA A 149 1.67 -38.87 31.66
CA ALA A 149 0.50 -38.27 31.05
C ALA A 149 0.01 -37.10 31.92
N GLY A 150 0.32 -35.87 31.49
CA GLY A 150 -0.20 -34.66 32.11
C GLY A 150 -1.71 -34.51 31.86
N PRO A 151 -2.41 -33.68 32.65
CA PRO A 151 -3.83 -33.41 32.45
C PRO A 151 -4.08 -32.93 31.01
N SER A 152 -5.24 -33.28 30.46
CA SER A 152 -5.65 -32.98 29.09
C SER A 152 -5.75 -31.47 28.85
N ALA A 153 -4.62 -30.84 28.51
CA ALA A 153 -4.58 -29.48 27.99
C ALA A 153 -5.05 -29.44 26.52
N HIS A 154 -5.73 -28.36 26.12
CA HIS A 154 -6.17 -28.16 24.74
C HIS A 154 -4.99 -28.21 23.78
N TYR A 155 -5.16 -28.82 22.61
CA TYR A 155 -4.10 -29.01 21.61
C TYR A 155 -3.38 -27.70 21.28
N ALA A 156 -4.14 -26.61 21.09
CA ALA A 156 -3.61 -25.26 20.83
C ALA A 156 -2.64 -24.76 21.91
N ARG A 157 -2.93 -24.99 23.19
CA ARG A 157 -2.09 -24.54 24.31
C ARG A 157 -0.78 -25.32 24.41
N ARG A 158 -0.81 -26.61 24.05
CA ARG A 158 0.42 -27.43 23.95
C ARG A 158 1.27 -26.99 22.77
N GLN A 159 0.65 -26.72 21.63
CA GLN A 159 1.34 -26.26 20.43
C GLN A 159 1.98 -24.88 20.66
N GLU A 160 1.28 -23.95 21.31
CA GLU A 160 1.82 -22.66 21.70
C GLU A 160 3.05 -22.79 22.61
N ALA A 161 2.98 -23.64 23.64
CA ALA A 161 4.11 -23.86 24.55
C ALA A 161 5.34 -24.45 23.84
N VAL A 162 5.14 -25.36 22.87
CA VAL A 162 6.23 -25.91 22.04
C VAL A 162 6.81 -24.85 21.12
N LEU A 163 5.98 -24.04 20.47
CA LEU A 163 6.43 -22.95 19.60
C LEU A 163 7.21 -21.88 20.37
N GLN A 164 6.80 -21.56 21.60
CA GLN A 164 7.52 -20.63 22.48
C GLN A 164 8.93 -21.15 22.87
N GLN A 165 9.11 -22.48 22.90
CA GLN A 165 10.37 -23.15 23.23
C GLN A 165 11.32 -23.31 22.02
N LEU A 166 10.94 -22.83 20.82
CA LEU A 166 11.77 -22.83 19.61
C LEU A 166 12.39 -21.43 19.39
N PRO A 167 13.54 -21.11 20.03
CA PRO A 167 14.23 -19.85 19.83
C PRO A 167 14.81 -19.57 18.42
N PRO A 168 15.15 -20.53 17.53
CA PRO A 168 15.76 -20.20 16.24
C PRO A 168 14.81 -19.58 15.20
N LEU A 169 13.52 -19.50 15.50
CA LEU A 169 12.51 -19.00 14.54
C LEU A 169 12.09 -17.55 14.77
N LYS A 170 12.61 -16.88 15.79
CA LYS A 170 12.18 -15.51 16.10
C LYS A 170 12.82 -14.52 15.11
N LEU A 171 11.97 -13.69 14.52
CA LEU A 171 12.35 -12.60 13.62
C LEU A 171 12.31 -11.27 14.37
N GLU A 172 13.23 -10.36 14.08
CA GLU A 172 13.29 -9.04 14.71
C GLU A 172 12.43 -8.03 13.96
N CYS A 173 11.61 -7.28 14.69
CA CYS A 173 10.79 -6.23 14.11
C CYS A 173 11.59 -4.93 13.88
N VAL A 174 11.52 -4.38 12.67
CA VAL A 174 12.23 -3.12 12.31
C VAL A 174 11.76 -1.89 13.09
N VAL A 175 10.55 -1.93 13.66
CA VAL A 175 9.95 -0.78 14.37
C VAL A 175 10.25 -0.78 15.86
N CYS A 176 10.08 -1.92 16.54
CA CYS A 176 10.25 -2.01 18.00
C CYS A 176 11.55 -2.71 18.42
N GLY A 177 12.24 -3.42 17.52
CA GLY A 177 13.43 -4.22 17.83
C GLY A 177 13.14 -5.49 18.62
N GLU A 178 11.86 -5.85 18.84
CA GLU A 178 11.51 -7.06 19.58
C GLU A 178 11.54 -8.29 18.68
N SER A 179 12.04 -9.41 19.21
CA SER A 179 12.03 -10.70 18.54
C SER A 179 10.67 -11.39 18.69
N ALA A 180 9.98 -11.57 17.58
CA ALA A 180 8.64 -12.14 17.49
C ALA A 180 8.64 -13.44 16.68
N HIS A 181 7.68 -14.33 16.92
CA HIS A 181 7.58 -15.57 16.14
C HIS A 181 7.02 -15.29 14.74
N PRO A 182 7.31 -16.13 13.73
CA PRO A 182 6.92 -15.88 12.34
C PRO A 182 5.41 -15.65 12.15
N HIS A 183 4.57 -16.41 12.88
CA HIS A 183 3.11 -16.26 12.85
C HIS A 183 2.59 -14.90 13.39
N THR A 184 3.41 -14.19 14.17
CA THR A 184 3.11 -12.85 14.70
C THR A 184 3.79 -11.72 13.94
N THR A 185 4.48 -12.04 12.85
CA THR A 185 5.20 -11.09 12.01
C THR A 185 4.66 -11.07 10.59
N VAL A 186 4.95 -9.99 9.88
CA VAL A 186 4.65 -9.83 8.46
C VAL A 186 5.93 -9.38 7.77
N ARG A 187 6.36 -10.12 6.75
CA ARG A 187 7.46 -9.72 5.88
C ARG A 187 6.91 -9.02 4.64
N LEU A 188 7.38 -7.80 4.40
CA LEU A 188 6.94 -6.98 3.27
C LEU A 188 7.78 -7.26 2.03
N ALA A 189 7.32 -6.78 0.86
CA ALA A 189 8.05 -6.89 -0.40
C ALA A 189 9.45 -6.23 -0.37
N CYS A 190 9.62 -5.20 0.47
CA CYS A 190 10.90 -4.55 0.76
C CYS A 190 11.87 -5.42 1.58
N SER A 191 11.47 -6.65 1.97
CA SER A 191 12.17 -7.59 2.85
C SER A 191 12.21 -7.21 4.34
N ASP A 192 11.68 -6.05 4.73
CA ASP A 192 11.56 -5.69 6.14
C ASP A 192 10.50 -6.52 6.85
N VAL A 193 10.79 -6.83 8.12
CA VAL A 193 9.92 -7.60 8.99
C VAL A 193 9.28 -6.69 10.03
N TYR A 194 7.96 -6.77 10.14
CA TYR A 194 7.18 -6.03 11.12
C TYR A 194 6.47 -6.98 12.06
N CYS A 195 6.46 -6.66 13.34
CA CYS A 195 5.51 -7.24 14.27
C CYS A 195 4.08 -6.82 13.88
N LYS A 196 3.10 -7.73 13.92
CA LYS A 196 1.69 -7.41 13.62
C LYS A 196 1.17 -6.18 14.41
N PRO A 197 1.40 -6.07 15.75
CA PRO A 197 1.01 -4.87 16.50
C PRO A 197 1.61 -3.56 15.95
N CYS A 198 2.87 -3.61 15.52
CA CYS A 198 3.62 -2.48 14.99
C CYS A 198 3.07 -2.03 13.65
N LEU A 199 2.82 -3.00 12.76
CA LEU A 199 2.26 -2.74 11.44
C LEU A 199 0.81 -2.23 11.54
N LYS A 200 -0.01 -2.82 12.41
CA LYS A 200 -1.36 -2.33 12.72
C LYS A 200 -1.34 -0.87 13.20
N SER A 201 -0.44 -0.57 14.15
CA SER A 201 -0.26 0.79 14.67
C SER A 201 0.20 1.78 13.60
N PHE A 202 1.00 1.33 12.62
CA PHE A 202 1.41 2.15 11.49
C PHE A 202 0.20 2.51 10.61
N PHE A 203 -0.60 1.52 10.20
CA PHE A 203 -1.82 1.74 9.42
C PHE A 203 -2.83 2.66 10.14
N LEU A 204 -3.02 2.51 11.47
CA LEU A 204 -3.87 3.40 12.27
C LEU A 204 -3.33 4.82 12.43
N ARG A 205 -2.03 5.04 12.18
CA ARG A 205 -1.43 6.37 12.17
C ARG A 205 -1.61 7.03 10.81
N VAL A 206 -1.49 6.25 9.75
CA VAL A 206 -1.75 6.66 8.36
C VAL A 206 -3.18 7.19 8.21
N THR A 207 -4.17 6.70 8.97
CA THR A 207 -5.54 7.24 8.94
C THR A 207 -5.67 8.66 9.51
N LYS A 208 -4.68 9.12 10.27
CA LYS A 208 -4.70 10.45 10.92
C LYS A 208 -3.83 11.48 10.20
N ASP A 209 -2.88 11.04 9.39
CA ASP A 209 -1.90 11.88 8.73
C ASP A 209 -1.88 11.62 7.21
N GLU A 210 -2.41 12.56 6.45
CA GLU A 210 -2.45 12.52 4.98
C GLU A 210 -1.04 12.44 4.37
N GLY A 211 -0.01 12.98 5.04
CA GLY A 211 1.38 12.93 4.56
C GLY A 211 1.99 11.52 4.57
N LEU A 212 1.38 10.59 5.33
CA LEU A 212 1.80 9.18 5.38
C LEU A 212 0.98 8.31 4.41
N PHE A 213 0.02 8.88 3.70
CA PHE A 213 -0.81 8.17 2.73
C PHE A 213 -0.22 8.31 1.32
N PRO A 214 -0.09 7.22 0.53
CA PRO A 214 -0.40 5.84 0.85
C PRO A 214 0.63 5.17 1.80
N PRO A 215 0.23 4.16 2.58
CA PRO A 215 1.15 3.42 3.46
C PRO A 215 2.26 2.76 2.62
N THR A 216 3.51 3.13 2.87
CA THR A 216 4.67 2.64 2.11
C THR A 216 5.82 2.21 3.01
N CYS A 217 6.56 1.19 2.56
CA CYS A 217 7.85 0.76 3.10
C CYS A 217 8.91 0.96 2.01
N HIS A 218 9.93 1.79 2.23
CA HIS A 218 10.98 2.02 1.22
C HIS A 218 10.41 2.33 -0.19
N SER A 219 9.36 3.16 -0.24
CA SER A 219 8.59 3.50 -1.46
C SER A 219 7.80 2.36 -2.12
N HIS A 220 7.71 1.19 -1.50
CA HIS A 220 6.82 0.10 -1.91
C HIS A 220 5.47 0.24 -1.18
N PRO A 221 4.33 0.26 -1.88
CA PRO A 221 3.03 0.32 -1.24
C PRO A 221 2.76 -0.94 -0.41
N ILE A 222 2.20 -0.76 0.78
CA ILE A 222 1.81 -1.85 1.67
C ILE A 222 0.29 -2.01 1.55
N ASP A 223 -0.15 -3.15 1.01
CA ASP A 223 -1.57 -3.46 0.91
C ASP A 223 -2.14 -3.87 2.28
N ILE A 224 -3.31 -3.36 2.67
CA ILE A 224 -3.93 -3.69 3.96
C ILE A 224 -4.27 -5.18 4.11
N SER A 225 -4.42 -5.92 3.01
CA SER A 225 -4.74 -7.34 3.01
C SER A 225 -3.73 -8.18 3.80
N VAL A 226 -2.47 -7.74 3.92
CA VAL A 226 -1.41 -8.44 4.67
C VAL A 226 -1.68 -8.52 6.17
N ILE A 227 -2.50 -7.60 6.72
CA ILE A 227 -2.77 -7.51 8.16
C ILE A 227 -4.27 -7.35 8.47
N LYS A 228 -5.14 -7.49 7.46
CA LYS A 228 -6.58 -7.27 7.60
C LYS A 228 -7.22 -8.10 8.72
N ALA A 229 -6.73 -9.32 8.96
CA ALA A 229 -7.24 -10.22 9.99
C ALA A 229 -6.99 -9.72 11.43
N ASP A 230 -5.97 -8.88 11.63
CA ASP A 230 -5.62 -8.35 12.95
C ASP A 230 -6.36 -7.05 13.30
N PHE A 231 -7.19 -6.53 12.38
CA PHE A 231 -8.00 -5.33 12.59
C PHE A 231 -9.42 -5.69 13.02
N SER A 232 -9.99 -4.88 13.93
CA SER A 232 -11.41 -4.91 14.22
C SER A 232 -12.22 -4.33 13.05
N PHE A 233 -13.53 -4.61 13.03
CA PHE A 233 -14.44 -4.03 12.04
C PHE A 233 -14.41 -2.49 12.05
N GLU A 234 -14.34 -1.88 13.25
CA GLU A 234 -14.29 -0.43 13.41
C GLU A 234 -12.99 0.17 12.86
N GLU A 235 -11.85 -0.48 13.13
CA GLU A 235 -10.54 -0.03 12.65
C GLU A 235 -10.42 -0.13 11.12
N LEU A 236 -10.91 -1.23 10.52
CA LEU A 236 -10.96 -1.37 9.07
C LEU A 236 -11.87 -0.31 8.43
N THR A 237 -13.00 -0.02 9.06
CA THR A 237 -13.94 1.00 8.57
C THR A 237 -13.29 2.38 8.63
N ALA A 238 -12.59 2.71 9.72
CA ALA A 238 -11.84 3.95 9.85
C ALA A 238 -10.75 4.08 8.77
N TYR A 239 -9.97 3.01 8.53
CA TYR A 239 -8.96 3.01 7.48
C TYR A 239 -9.56 3.23 6.08
N ARG A 240 -10.62 2.50 5.73
CA ARG A 240 -11.30 2.65 4.44
C ARG A 240 -11.90 4.04 4.25
N SER A 241 -12.44 4.64 5.32
CA SER A 241 -12.93 6.01 5.25
C SER A 241 -11.82 7.03 5.00
N ALA A 242 -10.66 6.86 5.65
CA ALA A 242 -9.50 7.71 5.44
C ALA A 242 -8.91 7.52 4.03
N GLU A 243 -8.84 6.30 3.52
CA GLU A 243 -8.43 5.99 2.15
C GLU A 243 -9.32 6.68 1.11
N LEU A 244 -10.64 6.63 1.28
CA LEU A 244 -11.58 7.33 0.41
C LEU A 244 -11.43 8.86 0.50
N GLU A 245 -11.19 9.39 1.70
CA GLU A 245 -10.99 10.82 1.93
C GLU A 245 -9.71 11.31 1.25
N PHE A 246 -8.56 10.70 1.56
CA PHE A 246 -7.24 11.13 1.11
C PHE A 246 -7.01 10.89 -0.39
N THR A 247 -7.70 9.91 -0.98
CA THR A 247 -7.64 9.68 -2.44
C THR A 247 -8.59 10.61 -3.21
N SER A 248 -9.56 11.25 -2.53
CA SER A 248 -10.54 12.12 -3.18
C SER A 248 -9.96 13.49 -3.52
N ARG A 249 -10.10 13.90 -4.79
CA ARG A 249 -9.68 15.24 -5.26
C ARG A 249 -10.67 16.34 -4.91
N ASP A 250 -11.96 16.00 -4.84
CA ASP A 250 -13.04 16.95 -4.52
C ASP A 250 -13.63 16.60 -3.16
N ARG A 251 -12.98 17.08 -2.11
CA ARG A 251 -13.37 16.77 -0.72
C ARG A 251 -14.48 17.70 -0.26
N VAL A 252 -15.54 17.08 0.26
CA VAL A 252 -16.69 17.75 0.86
C VAL A 252 -16.83 17.21 2.28
N TYR A 253 -16.88 18.13 3.22
CA TYR A 253 -17.04 17.84 4.64
C TYR A 253 -18.41 18.31 5.11
N CYS A 254 -18.92 17.69 6.16
CA CYS A 254 -20.13 18.15 6.81
C CYS A 254 -19.95 19.58 7.31
N ALA A 255 -20.90 20.46 6.98
CA ALA A 255 -20.90 21.86 7.43
C ALA A 255 -21.22 22.04 8.92
N ASP A 256 -21.74 21.01 9.59
CA ASP A 256 -21.90 21.02 11.04
C ASP A 256 -20.52 20.96 11.71
N GLN A 257 -20.20 21.97 12.52
CA GLN A 257 -18.90 22.13 13.17
C GLN A 257 -18.59 21.03 14.17
N GLU A 258 -19.61 20.44 14.80
CA GLU A 258 -19.42 19.33 15.75
C GLU A 258 -19.18 18.01 15.01
N CYS A 259 -19.60 17.90 13.75
CA CYS A 259 -19.45 16.69 12.95
C CYS A 259 -18.19 16.72 12.08
N ALA A 260 -18.05 17.74 11.21
CA ALA A 260 -16.95 17.96 10.28
C ALA A 260 -16.48 16.73 9.46
N LYS A 261 -17.30 15.68 9.37
CA LYS A 261 -16.91 14.39 8.79
C LYS A 261 -16.92 14.47 7.26
N PHE A 262 -15.98 13.77 6.61
CA PHE A 262 -15.94 13.65 5.16
C PHE A 262 -17.21 12.98 4.62
N ILE A 263 -17.79 13.54 3.55
CA ILE A 263 -18.99 13.03 2.88
C ILE A 263 -18.58 12.37 1.54
N PRO A 264 -18.70 11.04 1.39
CA PRO A 264 -18.40 10.33 0.14
C PRO A 264 -19.28 10.75 -1.04
N MET A 265 -18.78 10.59 -2.27
CA MET A 265 -19.50 10.95 -3.51
C MET A 265 -20.92 10.35 -3.64
N PRO A 266 -21.20 9.10 -3.25
CA PRO A 266 -22.55 8.53 -3.33
C PRO A 266 -23.61 9.28 -2.50
N GLN A 267 -23.20 10.04 -1.50
CA GLN A 267 -24.09 10.81 -0.62
C GLN A 267 -24.27 12.27 -1.09
N ARG A 268 -23.76 12.60 -2.28
CA ARG A 268 -23.78 13.94 -2.86
C ARG A 268 -24.75 14.01 -4.03
N THR A 269 -25.54 15.06 -4.06
CA THR A 269 -26.32 15.51 -5.23
C THR A 269 -25.67 16.78 -5.79
N PRO A 270 -26.08 17.28 -6.97
CA PRO A 270 -25.52 18.52 -7.53
C PRO A 270 -25.59 19.73 -6.59
N ASP A 271 -26.61 19.79 -5.73
CA ASP A 271 -26.87 20.96 -4.88
C ASP A 271 -26.58 20.71 -3.40
N CYS A 272 -26.64 19.46 -2.93
CA CYS A 272 -26.52 19.12 -1.50
C CYS A 272 -25.75 17.82 -1.27
N ALA A 273 -24.94 17.78 -0.22
CA ALA A 273 -24.29 16.59 0.32
C ALA A 273 -24.95 16.22 1.66
N SER A 274 -25.40 14.97 1.81
CA SER A 274 -26.06 14.51 3.03
C SER A 274 -25.07 13.73 3.91
N CYS A 275 -24.93 14.09 5.18
CA CYS A 275 -24.04 13.38 6.10
C CYS A 275 -24.78 12.22 6.79
N GLU A 276 -24.27 10.99 6.66
CA GLU A 276 -24.86 9.83 7.35
C GLU A 276 -24.66 9.84 8.87
N ALA A 277 -23.64 10.55 9.38
CA ALA A 277 -23.32 10.55 10.80
C ALA A 277 -24.27 11.42 11.65
N CYS A 278 -24.61 12.62 11.15
CA CYS A 278 -25.45 13.59 11.86
C CYS A 278 -26.75 13.94 11.12
N SER A 279 -26.97 13.36 9.93
CA SER A 279 -28.10 13.68 9.02
C SER A 279 -28.16 15.13 8.53
N ALA A 280 -27.16 15.97 8.84
CA ALA A 280 -27.09 17.33 8.33
C ALA A 280 -26.81 17.34 6.83
N LYS A 281 -27.38 18.34 6.14
CA LYS A 281 -27.16 18.57 4.71
C LYS A 281 -26.22 19.76 4.53
N THR A 282 -25.25 19.61 3.64
CA THR A 282 -24.25 20.63 3.28
C THR A 282 -24.50 21.09 1.86
N CYS A 283 -24.58 22.39 1.62
CA CYS A 283 -24.72 22.94 0.26
C CYS A 283 -23.43 22.71 -0.53
N MET A 284 -23.52 22.18 -1.75
CA MET A 284 -22.35 21.91 -2.59
C MET A 284 -21.72 23.18 -3.18
N HIS A 285 -22.47 24.30 -3.23
CA HIS A 285 -22.02 25.56 -3.82
C HIS A 285 -21.24 26.43 -2.83
N CYS A 286 -21.77 26.61 -1.61
CA CYS A 286 -21.12 27.42 -0.57
C CYS A 286 -20.41 26.61 0.53
N LYS A 287 -20.56 25.28 0.55
CA LYS A 287 -20.04 24.37 1.60
C LYS A 287 -20.55 24.68 3.02
N ALA A 288 -21.60 25.50 3.14
CA ALA A 288 -22.28 25.78 4.39
C ALA A 288 -23.46 24.82 4.62
N LEU A 289 -24.15 24.94 5.76
CA LEU A 289 -25.38 24.20 6.00
C LEU A 289 -26.37 24.45 4.86
N ALA A 290 -27.08 23.41 4.43
CA ALA A 290 -28.09 23.51 3.39
C ALA A 290 -29.13 24.58 3.78
N HIS A 291 -29.47 25.42 2.81
CA HIS A 291 -30.36 26.54 2.99
C HIS A 291 -31.39 26.58 1.87
N ASP A 292 -32.62 26.98 2.21
CA ASP A 292 -33.68 27.17 1.24
C ASP A 292 -33.63 28.63 0.74
N GLY A 293 -33.24 28.84 -0.53
CA GLY A 293 -33.09 30.16 -1.15
C GLY A 293 -31.87 30.26 -2.08
N GLY A 294 -31.66 31.44 -2.68
CA GLY A 294 -30.47 31.71 -3.51
C GLY A 294 -29.19 31.58 -2.69
N CYS A 295 -28.19 30.87 -3.22
CA CYS A 295 -26.93 30.68 -2.54
C CYS A 295 -26.12 31.99 -2.52
N PRO A 296 -25.67 32.50 -1.37
CA PRO A 296 -24.85 33.72 -1.33
C PRO A 296 -23.52 33.55 -2.08
N ALA A 297 -23.03 32.31 -2.25
CA ALA A 297 -21.88 32.02 -3.09
C ALA A 297 -22.17 32.22 -4.59
N ASP A 298 -23.41 32.07 -5.05
CA ASP A 298 -23.76 32.31 -6.46
C ASP A 298 -23.70 33.80 -6.81
N GLU A 299 -24.12 34.70 -5.91
CA GLU A 299 -24.02 36.14 -6.14
C GLU A 299 -22.56 36.62 -6.14
N ALA A 300 -21.75 36.12 -5.20
CA ALA A 300 -20.31 36.42 -5.14
C ALA A 300 -19.57 35.82 -6.35
N ARG A 301 -19.90 34.60 -6.75
CA ARG A 301 -19.35 33.93 -7.94
C ARG A 301 -19.74 34.67 -9.22
N GLN A 302 -21.00 35.09 -9.35
CA GLN A 302 -21.45 35.91 -10.48
C GLN A 302 -20.72 37.24 -10.53
N SER A 303 -20.51 37.90 -9.38
CA SER A 303 -19.74 39.14 -9.28
C SER A 303 -18.26 38.95 -9.63
N LEU A 304 -17.67 37.80 -9.27
CA LEU A 304 -16.31 37.45 -9.69
C LEU A 304 -16.22 37.12 -11.17
N ILE A 305 -17.24 36.47 -11.75
CA ILE A 305 -17.30 36.18 -13.19
C ILE A 305 -17.42 37.49 -13.98
N THR A 306 -18.30 38.41 -13.57
CA THR A 306 -18.41 39.72 -14.24
C THR A 306 -17.13 40.53 -14.12
N PHE A 307 -16.50 40.57 -12.94
CA PHE A 307 -15.21 41.24 -12.76
C PHE A 307 -14.07 40.57 -13.55
N ALA A 308 -14.07 39.24 -13.61
CA ALA A 308 -13.14 38.47 -14.43
C ALA A 308 -13.31 38.80 -15.92
N ASP A 309 -14.54 38.88 -16.41
CA ASP A 309 -14.83 39.27 -17.80
C ASP A 309 -14.38 40.70 -18.11
N GLU A 310 -14.57 41.64 -17.17
CA GLU A 310 -14.08 43.03 -17.28
C GLU A 310 -12.54 43.10 -17.38
N LEU A 311 -11.83 42.26 -16.62
CA LEU A 311 -10.37 42.16 -16.65
C LEU A 311 -9.83 41.20 -17.73
N GLY A 312 -10.71 40.56 -18.50
CA GLY A 312 -10.35 39.60 -19.53
C GLY A 312 -9.78 38.27 -19.01
N TRP A 313 -10.04 37.91 -17.76
CA TRP A 313 -9.66 36.64 -17.15
C TRP A 313 -10.43 35.47 -17.77
N LYS A 314 -9.85 34.27 -17.74
CA LYS A 314 -10.38 33.11 -18.45
C LYS A 314 -10.43 31.88 -17.54
N PRO A 315 -11.56 31.15 -17.50
CA PRO A 315 -11.66 29.94 -16.71
C PRO A 315 -10.86 28.81 -17.35
N CYS A 316 -10.20 28.01 -16.52
CA CYS A 316 -9.56 26.77 -16.96
C CYS A 316 -10.63 25.74 -17.38
N PHE A 317 -10.48 25.11 -18.55
CA PHE A 317 -11.45 24.08 -19.00
C PHE A 317 -11.48 22.83 -18.12
N GLY A 318 -10.38 22.52 -17.42
CA GLY A 318 -10.26 21.31 -16.61
C GLY A 318 -10.88 21.45 -15.22
N CYS A 319 -10.64 22.57 -14.53
CA CYS A 319 -11.10 22.77 -13.15
C CYS A 319 -12.02 23.99 -12.95
N GLY A 320 -12.25 24.81 -13.98
CA GLY A 320 -13.12 25.99 -13.90
C GLY A 320 -12.52 27.20 -13.17
N GLU A 321 -11.31 27.09 -12.61
CA GLU A 321 -10.64 28.17 -11.88
C GLU A 321 -10.31 29.34 -12.81
N MET A 322 -10.50 30.58 -12.33
CA MET A 322 -10.19 31.79 -13.11
C MET A 322 -8.69 32.02 -13.20
N VAL A 323 -8.19 32.19 -14.41
CA VAL A 323 -6.77 32.44 -14.70
C VAL A 323 -6.61 33.85 -15.24
N SER A 324 -5.74 34.63 -14.61
CA SER A 324 -5.32 35.95 -15.09
C SER A 324 -4.04 35.83 -15.93
N ARG A 325 -3.92 36.66 -16.97
CA ARG A 325 -2.71 36.78 -17.78
C ARG A 325 -2.26 38.23 -17.78
N HIS A 326 -1.05 38.47 -17.27
CA HIS A 326 -0.44 39.79 -17.34
C HIS A 326 0.20 40.04 -18.71
N GLU A 327 1.06 39.14 -19.20
CA GLU A 327 1.74 39.22 -20.49
C GLU A 327 2.11 37.80 -21.00
N GLY A 328 2.30 37.61 -22.32
CA GLY A 328 2.83 36.36 -22.89
C GLY A 328 1.91 35.64 -23.89
N CYS A 329 2.27 34.37 -24.18
CA CYS A 329 1.60 33.50 -25.15
C CYS A 329 0.15 33.19 -24.75
N ASP A 330 -0.67 32.79 -25.71
CA ASP A 330 -2.00 32.23 -25.46
C ASP A 330 -1.94 30.77 -24.95
N HIS A 331 -0.78 30.11 -24.84
CA HIS A 331 -0.65 28.79 -24.18
C HIS A 331 -0.56 28.95 -22.67
N MET A 332 -1.49 28.36 -21.92
CA MET A 332 -1.52 28.41 -20.46
C MET A 332 -1.58 27.00 -19.86
N THR A 333 -0.88 26.79 -18.76
CA THR A 333 -0.93 25.57 -17.95
C THR A 333 -1.53 25.89 -16.58
N CYS A 334 -2.66 25.28 -16.24
CA CYS A 334 -3.32 25.49 -14.96
C CYS A 334 -2.65 24.69 -13.84
N ARG A 335 -2.90 25.06 -12.57
CA ARG A 335 -2.47 24.29 -11.38
C ARG A 335 -3.01 22.85 -11.36
N CYS A 336 -4.15 22.59 -12.02
CA CYS A 336 -4.68 21.24 -12.21
C CYS A 336 -3.96 20.46 -13.32
N SER A 337 -2.87 20.99 -13.88
CA SER A 337 -2.08 20.44 -15.00
C SER A 337 -2.78 20.43 -16.36
N ALA A 338 -3.95 21.05 -16.49
CA ALA A 338 -4.63 21.20 -17.77
C ALA A 338 -3.99 22.31 -18.61
N GLU A 339 -3.73 22.03 -19.90
CA GLU A 339 -3.19 23.00 -20.86
C GLU A 339 -4.27 23.54 -21.81
N PHE A 340 -4.36 24.86 -21.94
CA PHE A 340 -5.44 25.51 -22.69
C PHE A 340 -5.03 26.82 -23.34
N CYS A 341 -5.81 27.25 -24.33
CA CYS A 341 -5.63 28.53 -24.99
C CYS A 341 -6.30 29.65 -24.18
N TYR A 342 -5.54 30.65 -23.75
CA TYR A 342 -6.09 31.80 -23.03
C TYR A 342 -7.10 32.58 -23.87
N SER A 343 -6.86 32.75 -25.17
CA SER A 343 -7.79 33.52 -26.03
C SER A 343 -9.20 32.93 -26.07
N CYS A 344 -9.35 31.60 -26.01
CA CYS A 344 -10.64 30.95 -26.23
C CYS A 344 -11.04 29.89 -25.19
N GLY A 345 -10.21 29.64 -24.18
CA GLY A 345 -10.52 28.74 -23.06
C GLY A 345 -10.50 27.25 -23.40
N VAL A 346 -10.33 26.87 -24.68
CA VAL A 346 -10.34 25.48 -25.13
C VAL A 346 -8.99 24.81 -24.91
N LYS A 347 -8.99 23.48 -24.76
CA LYS A 347 -7.79 22.65 -24.67
C LYS A 347 -6.77 23.01 -25.76
N TRP A 348 -5.49 23.06 -25.36
CA TRP A 348 -4.41 23.52 -26.22
C TRP A 348 -4.30 22.66 -27.48
N LYS A 349 -4.08 23.30 -28.64
CA LYS A 349 -4.07 22.71 -30.01
C LYS A 349 -5.40 22.16 -30.54
N GLU A 350 -6.49 22.21 -29.77
CA GLU A 350 -7.83 21.82 -30.22
C GLU A 350 -8.70 23.03 -30.64
N CYS A 351 -8.10 24.21 -30.74
CA CYS A 351 -8.79 25.43 -31.13
C CYS A 351 -8.22 26.03 -32.43
N LEU A 352 -9.01 26.90 -33.07
CA LEU A 352 -8.60 27.64 -34.28
C LEU A 352 -7.94 28.99 -33.94
N CYS A 353 -7.71 29.26 -32.67
CA CYS A 353 -7.18 30.52 -32.13
C CYS A 353 -5.68 30.73 -32.44
N GLY A 354 -5.15 30.00 -33.43
CA GLY A 354 -3.77 29.57 -33.48
C GLY A 354 -2.73 30.56 -33.95
N ASP A 355 -1.91 31.01 -32.99
CA ASP A 355 -0.55 31.53 -33.14
C ASP A 355 0.49 30.43 -33.52
N TRP A 356 0.07 29.35 -34.20
CA TRP A 356 0.92 28.22 -34.62
C TRP A 356 0.95 27.98 -36.14
N VAL A 357 0.26 28.81 -36.92
CA VAL A 357 0.38 28.82 -38.39
C VAL A 357 1.38 29.93 -38.78
N PRO A 358 2.47 29.64 -39.51
CA PRO A 358 3.49 30.63 -39.86
C PRO A 358 2.95 31.92 -40.49
N GLU A 359 1.91 31.81 -41.31
CA GLU A 359 1.28 32.95 -42.02
C GLU A 359 0.47 33.88 -41.10
N LEU A 360 0.11 33.42 -39.89
CA LEU A 360 -0.62 34.20 -38.89
C LEU A 360 0.31 34.85 -37.85
N LEU A 361 1.51 34.28 -37.65
CA LEU A 361 2.55 34.85 -36.80
C LEU A 361 3.02 36.23 -37.28
N ASP A 362 3.19 36.38 -38.60
CA ASP A 362 3.54 37.67 -39.19
C ASP A 362 2.43 38.70 -39.02
N ARG A 363 1.18 38.27 -39.13
CA ARG A 363 0.01 39.15 -38.94
C ARG A 363 -0.12 39.63 -37.49
N ARG A 364 0.08 38.71 -36.53
CA ARG A 364 0.12 39.02 -35.10
C ARG A 364 1.28 39.97 -34.78
N ALA A 365 2.47 39.69 -35.31
CA ALA A 365 3.65 40.53 -35.15
C ALA A 365 3.42 41.94 -35.72
N GLN A 366 2.75 42.06 -36.86
CA GLN A 366 2.31 43.35 -37.41
C GLN A 366 1.35 44.08 -36.47
N GLN A 367 0.30 43.41 -35.99
CA GLN A 367 -0.67 44.01 -35.06
C GLN A 367 -0.03 44.48 -33.74
N VAL A 368 0.91 43.72 -33.19
CA VAL A 368 1.63 44.09 -31.97
C VAL A 368 2.48 45.34 -32.21
N VAL A 369 3.24 45.36 -33.30
CA VAL A 369 4.08 46.52 -33.66
C VAL A 369 3.23 47.76 -33.94
N ASP A 370 2.09 47.60 -34.62
CA ASP A 370 1.18 48.72 -34.92
C ASP A 370 0.49 49.25 -33.65
N ARG A 371 0.16 48.38 -32.69
CA ARG A 371 -0.42 48.79 -31.40
C ARG A 371 0.60 49.50 -30.50
N GLU A 372 1.85 49.04 -30.49
CA GLU A 372 2.92 49.58 -29.65
C GLU A 372 3.58 50.84 -30.24
N ALA A 373 3.36 51.11 -31.53
CA ALA A 373 3.86 52.29 -32.20
C ALA A 373 3.06 53.54 -31.79
N PRO A 374 3.65 54.51 -31.08
CA PRO A 374 2.94 55.73 -30.70
C PRO A 374 2.73 56.68 -31.90
N TRP A 375 3.44 56.46 -32.99
CA TRP A 375 3.33 57.17 -34.27
C TRP A 375 3.69 56.22 -35.43
N PRO A 376 3.30 56.55 -36.68
CA PRO A 376 3.63 55.74 -37.84
C PRO A 376 5.14 55.53 -37.97
N LEU A 377 5.58 54.28 -37.87
CA LEU A 377 6.99 53.91 -37.97
C LEU A 377 7.43 53.90 -39.45
N GLU A 378 8.69 54.27 -39.68
CA GLU A 378 9.30 54.18 -41.00
C GLU A 378 9.33 52.73 -41.49
N PRO A 379 9.05 52.44 -42.77
CA PRO A 379 8.75 51.07 -43.24
C PRO A 379 9.82 50.03 -42.90
N VAL A 380 11.10 50.42 -42.97
CA VAL A 380 12.24 49.54 -42.67
C VAL A 380 12.30 49.21 -41.17
N ILE A 381 12.06 50.20 -40.31
CA ILE A 381 12.05 50.03 -38.85
C ILE A 381 10.84 49.22 -38.41
N ARG A 382 9.68 49.46 -39.05
CA ARG A 382 8.46 48.68 -38.82
C ARG A 382 8.72 47.21 -39.14
N GLN A 383 9.27 46.91 -40.32
CA GLN A 383 9.52 45.52 -40.73
C GLN A 383 10.51 44.81 -39.79
N GLN A 384 11.60 45.48 -39.39
CA GLN A 384 12.55 44.90 -38.42
C GLN A 384 11.92 44.57 -37.06
N ARG A 385 10.97 45.40 -36.59
CA ARG A 385 10.24 45.12 -35.35
C ARG A 385 9.27 43.95 -35.51
N VAL A 386 8.61 43.85 -36.66
CA VAL A 386 7.72 42.73 -36.99
C VAL A 386 8.51 41.43 -37.04
N ASP A 387 9.64 41.39 -37.74
CA ASP A 387 10.48 40.20 -37.84
C ASP A 387 11.02 39.76 -36.46
N ARG A 388 11.36 40.73 -35.60
CA ARG A 388 11.80 40.47 -34.22
C ARG A 388 10.67 39.91 -33.35
N ALA A 389 9.46 40.46 -33.46
CA ALA A 389 8.29 39.98 -32.72
C ALA A 389 7.87 38.57 -33.19
N ALA A 390 7.87 38.32 -34.50
CA ALA A 390 7.60 37.00 -35.08
C ALA A 390 8.63 35.95 -34.60
N ALA A 391 9.92 36.30 -34.56
CA ALA A 391 10.98 35.42 -34.07
C ALA A 391 10.88 35.11 -32.56
N MET A 392 10.38 36.05 -31.74
CA MET A 392 10.12 35.81 -30.32
C MET A 392 8.96 34.83 -30.12
N SER A 393 7.86 35.01 -30.85
CA SER A 393 6.71 34.09 -30.82
C SER A 393 7.10 32.68 -31.28
N ALA A 394 7.92 32.56 -32.33
CA ALA A 394 8.41 31.28 -32.83
C ALA A 394 9.31 30.52 -31.82
N LYS A 395 10.09 31.24 -31.00
CA LYS A 395 10.94 30.61 -29.96
C LYS A 395 10.13 30.02 -28.81
N CYS A 396 8.97 30.58 -28.48
CA CYS A 396 8.04 29.99 -27.52
C CYS A 396 7.47 28.67 -28.05
N VAL A 397 7.19 28.57 -29.36
CA VAL A 397 6.71 27.34 -30.00
C VAL A 397 7.80 26.26 -30.09
N ALA A 398 9.05 26.65 -30.35
CA ALA A 398 10.15 25.70 -30.53
C ALA A 398 10.69 25.08 -29.22
N ARG A 399 10.52 25.77 -28.09
CA ARG A 399 11.02 25.30 -26.78
C ARG A 399 10.29 24.05 -26.27
N ASP A 400 9.11 23.73 -26.80
CA ASP A 400 8.30 22.57 -26.40
C ASP A 400 8.47 21.32 -27.25
N ILE A 401 9.23 21.38 -28.35
CA ILE A 401 9.55 20.17 -29.16
C ILE A 401 10.65 19.33 -28.48
N ALA A 402 11.46 19.95 -27.60
CA ALA A 402 12.60 19.29 -26.94
C ALA A 402 12.30 18.72 -25.54
N SER A 403 11.09 18.94 -25.00
CA SER A 403 10.76 18.63 -23.59
C SER A 403 10.10 17.26 -23.37
N THR A 404 9.95 16.42 -24.40
CA THR A 404 9.31 15.09 -24.33
C THR A 404 10.18 14.00 -23.69
N SER A 405 11.10 14.36 -22.79
CA SER A 405 11.81 13.38 -21.95
C SER A 405 12.41 14.02 -20.69
N TYR A 406 11.61 14.34 -19.68
CA TYR A 406 11.94 14.08 -18.26
C TYR A 406 10.81 14.56 -17.34
N VAL A 407 10.44 13.70 -16.40
CA VAL A 407 9.55 14.02 -15.26
C VAL A 407 10.41 14.66 -14.17
N ALA A 408 10.09 15.88 -13.73
CA ALA A 408 10.33 16.37 -12.36
C ALA A 408 9.80 17.80 -12.17
N ASN A 409 9.18 18.03 -11.01
CA ASN A 409 8.71 19.31 -10.51
C ASN A 409 9.84 20.36 -10.33
N VAL A 410 9.40 21.63 -10.26
CA VAL A 410 10.02 22.83 -9.64
C VAL A 410 10.70 23.87 -10.57
N ALA A 411 9.93 24.96 -10.78
CA ALA A 411 10.22 26.40 -10.64
C ALA A 411 11.07 27.24 -11.65
N THR A 412 10.39 28.30 -12.12
CA THR A 412 10.78 29.74 -12.21
C THR A 412 11.70 30.30 -13.31
N CYS A 413 11.25 31.44 -13.87
CA CYS A 413 12.04 32.63 -14.24
C CYS A 413 11.09 33.86 -14.19
N TRP A 414 10.96 34.63 -13.09
CA TRP A 414 11.78 35.73 -12.49
C TRP A 414 11.17 37.14 -12.79
N PRO A 415 11.47 38.19 -11.99
CA PRO A 415 10.77 38.57 -10.76
C PRO A 415 9.99 39.90 -10.85
N ALA A 416 9.08 40.10 -9.89
CA ALA A 416 8.35 41.35 -9.66
C ALA A 416 9.29 42.50 -9.28
N LYS A 417 9.13 43.68 -9.91
CA LYS A 417 9.68 44.93 -9.41
C LYS A 417 8.87 45.40 -8.21
N THR A 418 9.55 45.57 -7.09
CA THR A 418 9.11 46.29 -5.90
C THR A 418 8.86 47.76 -6.26
N ALA A 419 7.67 48.27 -5.90
CA ALA A 419 7.38 49.69 -5.93
C ALA A 419 7.84 50.31 -4.62
N ASP A 420 8.94 51.06 -4.66
CA ASP A 420 9.27 52.04 -3.62
C ASP A 420 8.39 53.27 -3.82
N ALA A 421 7.50 53.51 -2.88
CA ALA A 421 6.82 54.78 -2.68
C ALA A 421 7.60 55.57 -1.62
N THR A 422 8.33 56.60 -2.02
CA THR A 422 8.61 57.74 -1.15
C THR A 422 8.43 59.03 -1.94
N GLU A 423 7.38 59.75 -1.57
CA GLU A 423 7.08 61.10 -1.98
C GLU A 423 8.25 62.03 -1.66
N SER A 424 8.68 62.81 -2.64
CA SER A 424 9.33 64.09 -2.41
C SER A 424 8.80 65.10 -3.42
N ARG A 425 8.11 66.11 -2.90
CA ARG A 425 7.80 67.38 -3.57
C ARG A 425 8.08 68.51 -2.56
N PRO A 426 8.32 69.74 -3.05
CA PRO A 426 9.56 70.44 -2.76
C PRO A 426 9.37 71.57 -1.73
N SER A 427 10.50 72.05 -1.20
CA SER A 427 10.71 73.42 -0.77
C SER A 427 12.10 73.84 -1.21
#